data_AF-A0A1I8M6N6-F1
#
_entry.id   AF-A0A1I8M6N6-F1
#
_cell.length_a   1.000
_cell.length_b   1.000
_cell.length_c   1.000
_cell.angle_alpha   90.00
_cell.angle_beta   90.00
_cell.angle_gamma   90.00
#
_symmetry.space_group_name_H-M   'P 1'
#
loop_
_entity.id
_entity.type
_entity.pdbx_description
1 polymer ?
#
loop_
_entity_poly.entity_id
_entity_poly.type
_entity_poly.pdbx_seq_one_letter_code
_entity_poly.pdbx_strand_id
1 'polypeptide(L)'
;MKLSILFGIFLSHLLVAKIFGAATNTNNTCTLNGVTVQVGEEFLLTGVCQKLLCFENNNIGAVGCAEVAFPPHLNCTKTVDLSKPYPDCCPQFSCKKMSAYY
;
A
#
# COMPACT_ATOMS: atom_id res chain seq x y z
N MET A 1 -6.30 25.93 65.98
CA MET A 1 -7.18 26.16 64.81
C MET A 1 -6.37 26.75 63.64
N LYS A 2 -5.48 25.95 63.01
CA LYS A 2 -4.66 26.32 61.83
C LYS A 2 -3.78 25.13 61.39
N LEU A 3 -4.38 23.95 61.18
CA LEU A 3 -3.62 22.81 60.63
C LEU A 3 -4.43 21.95 59.64
N SER A 4 -5.74 22.19 59.49
CA SER A 4 -6.61 21.41 58.59
C SER A 4 -6.71 21.94 57.16
N ILE A 5 -6.06 23.06 56.81
CA ILE A 5 -6.25 23.72 55.49
C ILE A 5 -5.20 23.26 54.45
N LEU A 6 -4.09 22.65 54.88
CA LEU A 6 -3.02 22.23 53.96
C LEU A 6 -3.25 20.84 53.32
N PHE A 7 -4.12 20.00 53.88
CA PHE A 7 -4.43 18.67 53.31
C PHE A 7 -5.42 18.70 52.14
N GLY A 8 -6.18 19.79 51.98
CA GLY A 8 -7.20 19.91 50.93
C GLY A 8 -6.69 20.30 49.55
N ILE A 9 -5.47 20.83 49.44
CA ILE A 9 -4.89 21.29 48.17
C ILE A 9 -4.12 20.18 47.46
N PHE A 10 -3.66 19.16 48.20
CA PHE A 10 -2.93 18.03 47.61
C PHE A 10 -3.82 16.97 46.96
N LEU A 11 -5.13 16.97 47.22
CA LEU A 11 -6.08 16.04 46.57
C LEU A 11 -6.69 16.59 45.28
N SER A 12 -6.60 17.90 45.01
CA SER A 12 -7.22 18.52 43.82
C SER A 12 -6.34 18.48 42.56
N HIS A 13 -5.03 18.25 42.70
CA HIS A 13 -4.09 18.22 41.57
C HIS A 13 -3.84 16.82 40.99
N LEU A 14 -4.38 15.76 41.58
CA LEU A 14 -4.32 14.39 41.04
C LEU A 14 -5.27 14.15 39.86
N LEU A 15 -6.14 15.11 39.52
CA LEU A 15 -7.10 14.99 38.41
C LEU A 15 -6.58 15.46 37.04
N VAL A 16 -5.43 16.14 36.96
CA VAL A 16 -4.98 16.76 35.69
C VAL A 16 -3.99 15.89 34.90
N ALA A 17 -3.41 14.85 35.50
CA ALA A 17 -2.36 14.04 34.88
C ALA A 17 -2.85 12.95 33.88
N LYS A 18 -4.11 12.99 33.44
CA LYS A 18 -4.71 11.96 32.57
C LYS A 18 -5.01 12.44 31.14
N ILE A 19 -4.57 13.63 30.74
CA ILE A 19 -4.91 14.22 29.42
C ILE A 19 -3.68 14.39 28.53
N PHE A 20 -2.89 13.34 28.38
CA PHE A 20 -2.03 13.18 27.20
C PHE A 20 -2.06 11.71 26.80
N GLY A 21 -3.25 11.26 26.38
CA GLY A 21 -3.29 10.11 25.48
C GLY A 21 -2.56 10.53 24.20
N ALA A 22 -1.51 9.81 23.82
CA ALA A 22 -0.90 9.98 22.52
C ALA A 22 -1.97 9.68 21.46
N ALA A 23 -2.58 10.72 20.89
CA ALA A 23 -3.43 10.59 19.72
C ALA A 23 -2.50 10.26 18.54
N THR A 24 -2.20 8.98 18.34
CA THR A 24 -1.60 8.52 17.08
C THR A 24 -2.69 8.60 16.02
N ASN A 25 -2.72 9.70 15.27
CA ASN A 25 -3.58 9.86 14.11
C ASN A 25 -2.97 9.07 12.94
N THR A 26 -2.88 7.76 13.10
CA THR A 26 -2.50 6.87 12.00
C THR A 26 -3.80 6.54 11.28
N ASN A 27 -4.01 7.16 10.12
CA ASN A 27 -5.03 6.69 9.20
C ASN A 27 -4.57 5.31 8.72
N ASN A 28 -5.11 4.25 9.35
CA ASN A 28 -4.81 2.85 9.07
C ASN A 28 -5.58 2.32 7.85
N THR A 29 -6.03 3.21 6.97
CA THR A 29 -6.80 2.87 5.78
C THR A 29 -6.28 3.61 4.56
N CYS A 30 -6.49 3.00 3.40
CA CYS A 30 -6.29 3.63 2.11
C CYS A 30 -7.61 3.67 1.34
N THR A 31 -7.92 4.80 0.71
CA THR A 31 -9.11 4.93 -0.15
C THR A 31 -8.70 5.11 -1.61
N LEU A 32 -9.08 4.17 -2.47
CA LEU A 32 -8.86 4.25 -3.92
C LEU A 32 -10.17 3.96 -4.65
N ASN A 33 -10.58 4.86 -5.56
CA ASN A 33 -11.81 4.72 -6.36
C ASN A 33 -13.08 4.45 -5.51
N GLY A 34 -13.15 5.01 -4.30
CA GLY A 34 -14.26 4.80 -3.38
C GLY A 34 -14.21 3.49 -2.57
N VAL A 35 -13.22 2.63 -2.81
CA VAL A 35 -12.95 1.44 -2.01
C VAL A 35 -11.97 1.79 -0.89
N THR A 36 -12.32 1.44 0.34
CA THR A 36 -11.45 1.64 1.51
C THR A 36 -10.93 0.29 1.98
N VAL A 37 -9.61 0.16 2.07
CA VAL A 37 -8.89 -1.05 2.53
C VAL A 37 -8.03 -0.72 3.74
N GLN A 38 -7.67 -1.74 4.52
CA GLN A 38 -6.79 -1.59 5.68
C GLN A 38 -5.31 -1.58 5.28
N VAL A 39 -4.47 -0.97 6.10
CA VAL A 39 -3.01 -1.08 5.97
C VAL A 39 -2.58 -2.55 5.98
N GLY A 40 -1.70 -2.91 5.06
CA GLY A 40 -1.23 -4.29 4.86
C GLY A 40 -2.12 -5.11 3.93
N GLU A 41 -3.30 -4.63 3.54
CA GLU A 41 -4.14 -5.33 2.58
C GLU A 41 -3.66 -5.11 1.14
N GLU A 42 -3.74 -6.19 0.37
CA GLU A 42 -3.47 -6.21 -1.06
C GLU A 42 -4.79 -6.17 -1.82
N PHE A 43 -4.86 -5.36 -2.88
CA PHE A 43 -6.04 -5.31 -3.74
C PHE A 43 -5.67 -5.17 -5.21
N LEU A 44 -6.56 -5.72 -6.05
CA LEU A 44 -6.37 -5.78 -7.50
C LEU A 44 -7.28 -4.77 -8.18
N LEU A 45 -6.73 -4.12 -9.21
CA LEU A 45 -7.49 -3.24 -10.08
C LEU A 45 -7.95 -4.00 -11.31
N THR A 46 -9.26 -3.98 -11.56
CA THR A 46 -9.85 -4.57 -12.76
C THR A 46 -9.24 -3.94 -14.01
N GLY A 47 -8.77 -4.77 -14.94
CA GLY A 47 -8.22 -4.32 -16.22
C GLY A 47 -6.74 -3.91 -16.18
N VAL A 48 -6.05 -4.03 -15.04
CA VAL A 48 -4.62 -3.71 -14.94
C VAL A 48 -3.88 -4.87 -14.26
N CYS A 49 -2.77 -5.32 -14.84
CA CYS A 49 -1.95 -6.36 -14.23
C CYS A 49 -0.96 -5.78 -13.22
N GLN A 50 -1.46 -5.43 -12.05
CA GLN A 50 -0.66 -4.92 -10.94
C GLN A 50 -1.30 -5.28 -9.60
N LYS A 51 -0.48 -5.27 -8.57
CA LYS A 51 -0.90 -5.45 -7.20
C LYS A 51 -0.72 -4.14 -6.43
N LEU A 52 -1.75 -3.71 -5.71
CA LEU A 52 -1.67 -2.57 -4.82
C LEU A 52 -1.50 -3.03 -3.38
N LEU A 53 -0.73 -2.27 -2.60
CA LEU A 53 -0.54 -2.48 -1.16
C LEU A 53 -0.83 -1.17 -0.42
N CYS A 54 -1.70 -1.23 0.57
CA CYS A 54 -1.97 -0.09 1.44
C CYS A 54 -0.91 0.03 2.54
N PHE A 55 -0.34 1.22 2.68
CA PHE A 55 0.60 1.61 3.72
C PHE A 55 0.00 2.70 4.62
N GLU A 56 0.63 2.91 5.77
CA GLU A 56 0.23 3.95 6.72
C GLU A 56 0.15 5.34 6.07
N ASN A 57 -0.70 6.19 6.64
CA ASN A 57 -0.94 7.56 6.18
C ASN A 57 -1.55 7.62 4.77
N ASN A 58 -2.43 6.67 4.43
CA ASN A 58 -3.12 6.60 3.13
C ASN A 58 -2.15 6.53 1.93
N ASN A 59 -0.98 5.92 2.11
CA ASN A 59 -0.01 5.71 1.05
C ASN A 59 -0.29 4.40 0.32
N ILE A 60 -0.19 4.39 -1.01
CA ILE A 60 -0.45 3.19 -1.83
C ILE A 60 0.79 2.86 -2.62
N GLY A 61 1.31 1.65 -2.44
CA GLY A 61 2.33 1.08 -3.33
C GLY A 61 1.68 0.30 -4.46
N ALA A 62 2.28 0.36 -5.64
CA ALA A 62 1.92 -0.48 -6.77
C ALA A 62 3.12 -1.33 -7.20
N VAL A 63 2.88 -2.61 -7.41
CA VAL A 63 3.85 -3.54 -7.99
C VAL A 63 3.31 -4.04 -9.31
N GLY A 64 4.01 -3.71 -10.40
CA GLY A 64 3.68 -4.13 -11.76
C GLY A 64 4.60 -5.24 -12.27
N CYS A 65 4.38 -5.62 -13.53
CA CYS A 65 5.26 -6.55 -14.24
C CYS A 65 6.54 -5.86 -14.69
N ALA A 66 7.62 -6.64 -14.87
CA ALA A 66 8.87 -6.11 -15.40
C ALA A 66 8.73 -5.63 -16.85
N GLU A 67 9.41 -4.53 -17.17
CA GLU A 67 9.60 -4.09 -18.55
C GLU A 67 10.77 -4.85 -19.17
N VAL A 68 10.56 -5.34 -20.40
CA VAL A 68 11.55 -6.13 -21.13
C VAL A 68 11.74 -5.51 -22.52
N ALA A 69 12.99 -5.23 -22.86
CA ALA A 69 13.39 -4.81 -24.20
C ALA A 69 14.09 -5.97 -24.91
N PHE A 70 13.76 -6.17 -26.19
CA PHE A 70 14.36 -7.21 -27.03
C PHE A 70 15.30 -6.60 -28.08
N PRO A 71 16.39 -7.29 -28.44
CA PRO A 71 17.22 -6.90 -29.57
C PRO A 71 16.42 -6.86 -30.89
N PRO A 72 16.81 -6.00 -31.86
CA PRO A 72 16.04 -5.79 -33.10
C PRO A 72 16.00 -7.02 -34.03
N HIS A 73 16.83 -8.03 -33.82
CA HIS A 73 16.86 -9.26 -34.62
C HIS A 73 15.91 -10.36 -34.09
N LEU A 74 15.19 -10.10 -32.99
CA LEU A 74 14.15 -10.98 -32.47
C LEU A 74 12.77 -10.45 -32.83
N ASN A 75 11.93 -11.33 -33.36
CA ASN A 75 10.51 -11.08 -33.48
C ASN A 75 9.80 -11.73 -32.29
N CYS A 76 9.28 -10.91 -31.37
CA CYS A 76 8.63 -11.36 -30.15
C CYS A 76 7.15 -11.03 -30.17
N THR A 77 6.31 -12.02 -29.85
CA THR A 77 4.87 -11.84 -29.63
C THR A 77 4.59 -11.74 -28.13
N LYS A 78 3.81 -10.75 -27.72
CA LYS A 78 3.37 -10.52 -26.34
C LYS A 78 1.98 -11.09 -26.12
N THR A 79 1.79 -11.88 -25.06
CA THR A 79 0.47 -12.36 -24.60
C THR A 79 0.20 -11.91 -23.18
N VAL A 80 -1.02 -11.43 -22.90
CA VAL A 80 -1.46 -10.93 -21.58
C VAL A 80 -2.83 -11.51 -21.29
N ASP A 81 -3.04 -11.97 -20.06
CA ASP A 81 -4.33 -12.49 -19.60
C ASP A 81 -4.80 -11.70 -18.35
N LEU A 82 -5.59 -10.65 -18.58
CA LEU A 82 -6.12 -9.79 -17.52
C LEU A 82 -7.26 -10.44 -16.73
N SER A 83 -7.66 -11.67 -17.04
CA SER A 83 -8.61 -12.43 -16.21
C SER A 83 -7.97 -13.03 -14.96
N LYS A 84 -6.63 -13.06 -14.90
CA LYS A 84 -5.86 -13.61 -13.78
C LYS A 84 -5.36 -12.50 -12.84
N PRO A 85 -5.12 -12.81 -11.56
CA PRO A 85 -4.49 -11.87 -10.64
C PRO A 85 -3.00 -11.67 -10.96
N TYR A 86 -2.41 -10.59 -10.46
CA TYR A 86 -0.95 -10.46 -10.42
C TYR A 86 -0.35 -11.54 -9.50
N PRO A 87 0.77 -12.18 -9.85
CA PRO A 87 1.62 -11.96 -11.03
C PRO A 87 1.22 -12.78 -12.28
N ASP A 88 0.19 -13.62 -12.20
CA ASP A 88 -0.18 -14.55 -13.27
C ASP A 88 -0.71 -13.87 -14.54
N CYS A 89 -1.21 -12.64 -14.43
CA CYS A 89 -1.58 -11.82 -15.58
C CYS A 89 -0.38 -11.20 -16.33
N CYS A 90 0.85 -11.37 -15.83
CA CYS A 90 2.00 -10.67 -16.39
C CYS A 90 2.28 -11.09 -17.83
N PRO A 91 2.80 -10.18 -18.67
CA PRO A 91 3.08 -10.48 -20.06
C PRO A 91 4.04 -11.65 -20.23
N GLN A 92 3.67 -12.58 -21.11
CA GLN A 92 4.56 -13.62 -21.59
C GLN A 92 5.00 -13.29 -23.01
N PHE A 93 6.26 -13.61 -23.33
CA PHE A 93 6.84 -13.31 -24.64
C PHE A 93 7.31 -14.60 -25.31
N SER A 94 6.87 -14.80 -26.56
CA SER A 94 7.37 -15.87 -27.42
C SER A 94 8.18 -15.25 -28.55
N CYS A 95 9.48 -15.51 -28.56
CA CYS A 95 10.43 -14.88 -29.48
C CYS A 95 10.99 -15.87 -30.50
N LYS A 96 11.14 -15.42 -31.74
CA LYS A 96 11.83 -16.15 -32.82
C LYS A 96 12.93 -15.28 -33.41
N LYS A 97 14.05 -15.90 -33.78
CA LYS A 97 15.09 -15.22 -34.55
C LYS A 97 14.54 -14.88 -35.94
N MET A 98 14.76 -13.65 -36.40
CA MET A 98 14.44 -13.28 -37.78
C MET A 98 15.50 -13.88 -38.71
N SER A 99 15.07 -14.69 -39.68
CA SER A 99 15.93 -15.43 -40.60
C SER A 99 16.57 -14.58 -41.72
N ALA A 100 16.64 -13.26 -41.55
CA ALA A 100 17.11 -12.32 -42.57
C ALA A 100 18.27 -11.42 -42.11
N TYR A 101 19.07 -11.86 -41.14
CA TYR A 101 20.42 -11.34 -40.95
C TYR A 101 21.39 -12.26 -41.72
N TYR A 102 21.55 -11.96 -43.01
CA TYR A 102 22.68 -12.37 -43.83
C TYR A 102 23.57 -11.15 -44.06
#